data_AF-A0A4U6BGI9-F1
#
_entry.id   AF-A0A4U6BGI9-F1
#
_cell.length_a   1.000
_cell.length_b   1.000
_cell.length_c   1.000
_cell.angle_alpha   90.00
_cell.angle_beta   90.00
_cell.angle_gamma   90.00
#
_symmetry.space_group_name_H-M   'P 1'
#
loop_
_entity.id
_entity.type
_entity.pdbx_description
1 polymer ?
#
loop_
_entity_poly.entity_id
_entity_poly.type
_entity_poly.pdbx_seq_one_letter_code
_entity_poly.pdbx_strand_id
1 'polypeptide(L)'
;MKPLIDPRHGDIEDDASSPKKRSLVSIAGNMLIEVSLLKLALAWALLLVIPGLVLGLFPIAAGIWLRTATDQVLSLSDGLVPLAFLLAIVAVGWYGGRALLRAAEHSFWTLAATIVEPVYGACREGLRQMTERFLPKGASVEARAKLRSVAAAAAGLLVSALALCILYAIWPRTHVFGLGEAFSFQHLAGVALANSLAMICAYLAVGALIWAFADATMSQPRGLESFDTAPQSVRRWRVVHLSDIHVVGERYGFRIESGRAGPRGNDRLRRLLDRLEEVDREARLDHILITGDITDAGRSSEWAEFLSAVEAHPALADRILIIPGNHDLNIVDRANPARLDLPTSPNPRLRQLRMLSAMAALQGRRVQLVERGTGAIDRQLAAAMEPHRGEIERFADVARPLLSRRLGEVWNGAFPMVVPPDGEQGLGIVLFNSNADTHFSFTNALGLVSAEQVLAFEEVAEAFPRACWLVVLHHHAIEYPLAVSKLSERIGTALINGNWFLRRMKRFAGRAVLMHGHRHFDWIGRCEGLLIVSAPSPVMGVTDDLPTAFYVHTLAISDDGRLKLLKPQRIELPGDSG
;
A
#
# COMPACT_ATOMS: atom_id res chain seq x y z
N MET A 1 -10.09 -19.62 17.40
CA MET A 1 -8.78 -18.99 17.07
C MET A 1 -8.34 -18.17 18.29
N LYS A 2 -7.06 -17.80 18.47
CA LYS A 2 -6.64 -16.96 19.63
C LYS A 2 -5.80 -15.76 19.18
N PRO A 3 -6.41 -14.59 18.97
CA PRO A 3 -5.69 -13.38 18.60
C PRO A 3 -4.80 -12.85 19.73
N LEU A 4 -3.81 -12.04 19.39
CA LEU A 4 -2.93 -11.35 20.35
C LEU A 4 -3.70 -10.24 21.08
N ILE A 5 -4.44 -9.45 20.32
CA ILE A 5 -5.44 -8.48 20.77
C ILE A 5 -6.79 -9.08 20.43
N ASP A 6 -7.56 -9.48 21.44
CA ASP A 6 -8.92 -9.97 21.22
C ASP A 6 -9.89 -8.78 21.08
N PRO A 7 -10.38 -8.49 19.86
CA PRO A 7 -11.20 -7.31 19.64
C PRO A 7 -12.53 -7.34 20.40
N ARG A 8 -12.99 -8.53 20.84
CA ARG A 8 -14.24 -8.67 21.60
C ARG A 8 -14.17 -8.06 23.00
N HIS A 9 -12.97 -7.85 23.53
CA HIS A 9 -12.76 -7.19 24.82
C HIS A 9 -12.57 -5.67 24.70
N GLY A 10 -12.59 -5.14 23.48
CA GLY A 10 -12.23 -3.75 23.20
C GLY A 10 -10.76 -3.46 23.44
N ASP A 11 -10.36 -2.22 23.18
CA ASP A 11 -9.05 -1.70 23.50
C ASP A 11 -9.08 -0.21 23.83
N ILE A 12 -7.92 0.44 23.82
CA ILE A 12 -7.77 1.83 24.24
C ILE A 12 -8.60 2.86 23.47
N GLU A 13 -9.04 2.55 22.23
CA GLU A 13 -9.95 3.41 21.49
C GLU A 13 -11.38 3.36 22.05
N ASP A 14 -11.83 2.20 22.53
CA ASP A 14 -13.19 2.01 23.07
C ASP A 14 -13.39 2.75 24.41
N ASP A 15 -12.30 2.94 25.16
CA ASP A 15 -12.26 3.65 26.45
C ASP A 15 -11.87 5.14 26.32
N ALA A 16 -11.70 5.68 25.11
CA ALA A 16 -11.11 7.01 24.89
C ALA A 16 -11.86 8.16 25.59
N SER A 17 -13.18 8.05 25.69
CA SER A 17 -14.06 9.04 26.34
C SER A 17 -14.56 8.59 27.71
N SER A 18 -14.05 7.49 28.28
CA SER A 18 -14.55 6.90 29.52
C SER A 18 -13.90 7.53 30.76
N PRO A 19 -14.63 8.31 31.58
CA PRO A 19 -14.07 8.91 32.80
C PRO A 19 -13.78 7.88 33.90
N LYS A 20 -14.26 6.64 33.74
CA LYS A 20 -13.95 5.52 34.65
C LYS A 20 -12.57 4.94 34.39
N LYS A 21 -12.02 5.15 33.20
CA LYS A 21 -10.74 4.61 32.74
C LYS A 21 -9.70 5.70 32.51
N ARG A 22 -10.13 6.92 32.21
CA ARG A 22 -9.28 8.08 31.91
C ARG A 22 -9.51 9.21 32.92
N SER A 23 -8.43 9.91 33.28
CA SER A 23 -8.55 11.12 34.08
C SER A 23 -9.22 12.25 33.29
N LEU A 24 -9.91 13.17 33.97
CA LEU A 24 -10.52 14.35 33.33
C LEU A 24 -9.49 15.19 32.57
N VAL A 25 -8.25 15.27 33.06
CA VAL A 25 -7.14 15.96 32.38
C VAL A 25 -6.80 15.27 31.06
N SER A 26 -6.76 13.93 31.03
CA SER A 26 -6.52 13.16 29.80
C SER A 26 -7.65 13.37 28.78
N ILE A 27 -8.90 13.39 29.24
CA ILE A 27 -10.06 13.62 28.37
C ILE A 27 -10.01 15.05 27.81
N ALA A 28 -9.78 16.06 28.66
CA ALA A 28 -9.66 17.46 28.24
C ALA A 28 -8.49 17.67 27.26
N GLY A 29 -7.35 17.03 27.50
CA GLY A 29 -6.21 17.06 26.57
C GLY A 29 -6.54 16.47 25.20
N ASN A 30 -7.20 15.30 25.17
CA ASN A 30 -7.67 14.70 23.92
C ASN A 30 -8.69 15.60 23.20
N MET A 31 -9.62 16.21 23.93
CA MET A 31 -10.59 17.16 23.35
C MET A 31 -9.91 18.37 22.72
N LEU A 32 -8.90 18.96 23.39
CA LEU A 32 -8.13 20.08 22.85
C LEU A 32 -7.39 19.71 21.55
N ILE A 33 -6.84 18.50 21.49
CA ILE A 33 -6.19 17.97 20.29
C ILE A 33 -7.22 17.69 19.19
N GLU A 34 -8.41 17.20 19.53
CA GLU A 34 -9.49 16.92 18.56
C GLU A 34 -10.18 18.18 18.02
N VAL A 35 -9.92 19.37 18.57
CA VAL A 35 -10.35 20.63 17.93
C VAL A 35 -9.64 20.76 16.59
N SER A 36 -10.43 20.60 15.51
CA SER A 36 -9.94 20.40 14.15
C SER A 36 -8.98 21.47 13.67
N LEU A 37 -9.16 22.75 14.03
CA LEU A 37 -8.28 23.83 13.57
C LEU A 37 -6.87 23.75 14.16
N LEU A 38 -6.73 23.44 15.45
CA LEU A 38 -5.41 23.27 16.08
C LEU A 38 -4.73 22.02 15.53
N LYS A 39 -5.47 20.91 15.45
CA LYS A 39 -4.99 19.64 14.89
C LYS A 39 -4.54 19.82 13.43
N LEU A 40 -5.33 20.54 12.64
CA LEU A 40 -5.03 20.84 11.24
C LEU A 40 -3.82 21.74 11.11
N ALA A 41 -3.71 22.79 11.93
CA ALA A 41 -2.53 23.66 11.94
C ALA A 41 -1.26 22.90 12.29
N LEU A 42 -1.32 22.02 13.31
CA LEU A 42 -0.21 21.14 13.67
C LEU A 42 0.12 20.14 12.55
N ALA A 43 -0.89 19.51 11.94
CA ALA A 43 -0.69 18.61 10.81
C ALA A 43 -0.03 19.32 9.62
N TRP A 44 -0.51 20.52 9.26
CA TRP A 44 0.10 21.35 8.21
C TRP A 44 1.53 21.75 8.54
N ALA A 45 1.78 22.15 9.78
CA ALA A 45 3.12 22.49 10.23
C ALA A 45 4.07 21.30 10.10
N LEU A 46 3.66 20.12 10.58
CA LEU A 46 4.49 18.90 10.62
C LEU A 46 4.66 18.23 9.26
N LEU A 47 3.63 18.23 8.41
CA LEU A 47 3.61 17.50 7.14
C LEU A 47 4.01 18.35 5.93
N LEU A 48 3.86 19.68 6.00
CA LEU A 48 4.08 20.57 4.85
C LEU A 48 5.08 21.68 5.15
N VAL A 49 4.83 22.52 6.17
CA VAL A 49 5.61 23.75 6.40
C VAL A 49 7.04 23.43 6.85
N ILE A 50 7.21 22.62 7.90
CA ILE A 50 8.54 22.27 8.42
C ILE A 50 9.35 21.51 7.36
N PRO A 51 8.82 20.44 6.72
CA PRO A 51 9.54 19.77 5.64
C PRO A 51 9.88 20.71 4.48
N GLY A 52 8.95 21.59 4.08
CA GLY A 52 9.17 22.57 3.02
C GLY A 52 10.28 23.56 3.36
N LEU A 53 10.30 24.11 4.57
CA LEU A 53 11.37 25.01 5.03
C LEU A 53 12.71 24.28 5.13
N VAL A 54 12.73 23.06 5.67
CA VAL A 54 13.94 22.23 5.74
C VAL A 54 14.49 21.97 4.34
N LEU A 55 13.63 21.64 3.37
CA LEU A 55 14.01 21.44 1.97
C LEU A 55 14.63 22.72 1.38
N GLY A 56 14.07 23.89 1.65
CA GLY A 56 14.55 25.17 1.12
C GLY A 56 15.84 25.68 1.77
N LEU A 57 16.03 25.38 3.06
CA LEU A 57 17.25 25.70 3.80
C LEU A 57 18.37 24.68 3.56
N PHE A 58 18.02 23.46 3.13
CA PHE A 58 18.98 22.39 2.90
C PHE A 58 20.10 22.78 1.91
N PRO A 59 19.85 23.39 0.73
CA PRO A 59 20.92 23.85 -0.16
C PRO A 59 21.93 24.77 0.50
N ILE A 60 21.46 25.67 1.38
CA ILE A 60 22.31 26.62 2.10
C ILE A 60 23.15 25.88 3.13
N ALA A 61 22.53 25.02 3.95
CA ALA A 61 23.21 24.22 4.95
C ALA A 61 24.20 23.24 4.31
N ALA A 62 23.82 22.59 3.21
CA ALA A 62 24.67 21.69 2.43
C ALA A 62 25.82 22.45 1.76
N GLY A 63 25.59 23.67 1.26
CA GLY A 63 26.64 24.53 0.71
C GLY A 63 27.65 24.95 1.76
N ILE A 64 27.19 25.36 2.96
CA ILE A 64 28.05 25.68 4.10
C ILE A 64 28.83 24.43 4.54
N TRP A 65 28.15 23.31 4.73
CA TRP A 65 28.75 22.04 5.13
C TRP A 65 29.78 21.56 4.11
N LEU A 66 29.47 21.58 2.82
CA LEU A 66 30.37 21.16 1.76
C LEU A 66 31.62 22.04 1.74
N ARG A 67 31.47 23.35 1.94
CA ARG A 67 32.59 24.28 2.06
C ARG A 67 33.46 23.93 3.27
N THR A 68 32.86 23.79 4.45
CA THR A 68 33.58 23.42 5.68
C THR A 68 34.24 22.05 5.60
N ALA A 69 33.56 21.05 5.03
CA ALA A 69 34.08 19.71 4.84
C ALA A 69 35.22 19.71 3.81
N THR A 70 35.09 20.46 2.72
CA THR A 70 36.16 20.63 1.72
C THR A 70 37.35 21.33 2.36
N ASP A 71 37.15 22.36 3.16
CA ASP A 71 38.22 23.07 3.88
C ASP A 71 38.92 22.14 4.90
N GLN A 72 38.17 21.26 5.58
CA GLN A 72 38.71 20.28 6.53
C GLN A 72 39.42 19.09 5.86
N VAL A 73 38.93 18.64 4.69
CA VAL A 73 39.57 17.56 3.91
C VAL A 73 40.78 18.09 3.16
N LEU A 74 40.75 19.32 2.63
CA LEU A 74 41.93 19.93 2.01
C LEU A 74 43.01 20.33 3.03
N SER A 75 42.66 20.41 4.33
CA SER A 75 43.61 20.57 5.45
C SER A 75 44.02 19.24 6.09
N LEU A 76 44.00 18.14 5.32
CA LEU A 76 44.47 16.79 5.69
C LEU A 76 45.89 16.73 6.31
N SER A 77 46.65 17.82 6.31
CA SER A 77 47.92 17.96 7.02
C SER A 77 47.80 18.07 8.54
N ASP A 78 46.62 18.36 9.12
CA ASP A 78 46.49 18.75 10.54
C ASP A 78 45.59 17.83 11.41
N GLY A 79 45.89 16.51 11.46
CA GLY A 79 45.63 15.68 12.64
C GLY A 79 44.38 14.78 12.68
N LEU A 80 44.04 14.32 13.90
CA LEU A 80 43.08 13.24 14.22
C LEU A 80 41.60 13.55 13.92
N VAL A 81 41.25 14.83 13.73
CA VAL A 81 39.86 15.30 13.63
C VAL A 81 39.18 14.91 12.30
N PRO A 82 39.79 15.11 11.11
CA PRO A 82 39.26 14.60 9.84
C PRO A 82 39.05 13.08 9.82
N LEU A 83 39.96 12.31 10.45
CA LEU A 83 39.84 10.86 10.56
C LEU A 83 38.67 10.44 11.46
N ALA A 84 38.51 11.08 12.63
CA ALA A 84 37.38 10.85 13.52
C ALA A 84 36.04 11.20 12.85
N PHE A 85 36.01 12.26 12.04
CA PHE A 85 34.83 12.65 11.27
C PHE A 85 34.47 11.61 10.19
N LEU A 86 35.46 11.11 9.44
CA LEU A 86 35.27 10.03 8.47
C LEU A 86 34.74 8.76 9.14
N LEU A 87 35.32 8.38 10.29
CA LEU A 87 34.88 7.22 11.08
C LEU A 87 33.45 7.40 11.61
N ALA A 88 33.06 8.62 12.00
CA ALA A 88 31.70 8.91 12.41
C ALA A 88 30.70 8.75 11.26
N ILE A 89 31.02 9.22 10.05
CA ILE A 89 30.15 9.01 8.86
C ILE A 89 29.99 7.52 8.57
N VAL A 90 31.09 6.76 8.59
CA VAL A 90 31.06 5.30 8.39
C VAL A 90 30.24 4.61 9.48
N ALA A 91 30.40 5.01 10.75
CA ALA A 91 29.61 4.45 11.86
C ALA A 91 28.12 4.77 11.74
N VAL A 92 27.75 6.00 11.36
CA VAL A 92 26.34 6.38 11.10
C VAL A 92 25.77 5.57 9.93
N GLY A 93 26.54 5.39 8.86
CA GLY A 93 26.15 4.54 7.74
C GLY A 93 25.99 3.07 8.13
N TRP A 94 26.88 2.54 8.97
CA TRP A 94 26.89 1.14 9.39
C TRP A 94 25.73 0.80 10.35
N TYR A 95 25.52 1.62 11.39
CA TYR A 95 24.49 1.37 12.40
C TYR A 95 23.10 1.92 12.01
N GLY A 96 23.05 3.00 11.24
CA GLY A 96 21.81 3.68 10.85
C GLY A 96 21.32 3.35 9.44
N GLY A 97 22.14 2.73 8.60
CA GLY A 97 21.93 2.63 7.15
C GLY A 97 20.57 2.08 6.75
N ARG A 98 20.07 1.01 7.40
CA ARG A 98 18.76 0.42 7.08
C ARG A 98 17.59 1.33 7.45
N ALA A 99 17.66 2.01 8.60
CA ALA A 99 16.62 2.95 9.02
C ALA A 99 16.63 4.21 8.13
N LEU A 100 17.83 4.69 7.79
CA LEU A 100 18.01 5.82 6.89
C LEU A 100 17.56 5.50 5.46
N LEU A 101 17.88 4.31 4.94
CA LEU A 101 17.44 3.87 3.62
C LEU A 101 15.92 3.78 3.53
N ARG A 102 15.27 3.19 4.55
CA ARG A 102 13.80 3.16 4.63
C ARG A 102 13.20 4.55 4.68
N ALA A 103 13.75 5.43 5.53
CA ALA A 103 13.29 6.81 5.61
C ALA A 103 13.46 7.54 4.26
N ALA A 104 14.61 7.35 3.60
CA ALA A 104 14.89 7.95 2.30
C ALA A 104 13.98 7.40 1.19
N GLU A 105 13.77 6.09 1.15
CA GLU A 105 12.83 5.44 0.22
C GLU A 105 11.41 5.97 0.44
N HIS A 106 10.94 5.94 1.69
CA HIS A 106 9.62 6.43 2.04
C HIS A 106 9.47 7.90 1.64
N SER A 107 10.39 8.77 2.03
CA SER A 107 10.38 10.18 1.64
C SER A 107 10.40 10.38 0.12
N PHE A 108 11.18 9.58 -0.62
CA PHE A 108 11.21 9.63 -2.08
C PHE A 108 9.85 9.28 -2.69
N TRP A 109 9.23 8.18 -2.25
CA TRP A 109 7.92 7.77 -2.76
C TRP A 109 6.79 8.68 -2.31
N THR A 110 6.82 9.20 -1.08
CA THR A 110 5.86 10.21 -0.62
C THR A 110 5.96 11.47 -1.47
N LEU A 111 7.17 11.93 -1.80
CA LEU A 111 7.37 13.09 -2.66
C LEU A 111 6.83 12.84 -4.08
N ALA A 112 7.11 11.65 -4.63
CA ALA A 112 6.57 11.23 -5.92
C ALA A 112 5.03 11.20 -5.90
N ALA A 113 4.42 10.58 -4.88
CA ALA A 113 2.97 10.49 -4.69
C ALA A 113 2.27 11.83 -4.51
N THR A 114 2.95 12.79 -3.88
CA THR A 114 2.37 14.09 -3.55
C THR A 114 2.47 15.07 -4.72
N ILE A 115 3.57 15.03 -5.47
CA ILE A 115 3.88 16.06 -6.47
C ILE A 115 3.85 15.49 -7.88
N VAL A 116 4.57 14.39 -8.12
CA VAL A 116 4.81 13.89 -9.47
C VAL A 116 3.60 13.13 -9.99
N GLU A 117 3.18 12.08 -9.29
CA GLU A 117 2.06 11.21 -9.67
C GLU A 117 0.75 11.96 -9.92
N PRO A 118 0.30 12.92 -9.08
CA PRO A 118 -0.97 13.61 -9.33
C PRO A 118 -0.88 14.52 -10.56
N VAL A 119 0.22 15.27 -10.72
CA VAL A 119 0.39 16.21 -11.84
C VAL A 119 0.62 15.46 -13.15
N TYR A 120 1.58 14.53 -13.15
CA TYR A 120 1.88 13.69 -14.31
C TYR A 120 0.71 12.77 -14.67
N GLY A 121 0.13 12.08 -13.68
CA GLY A 121 -0.99 11.16 -13.86
C GLY A 121 -2.23 11.84 -14.39
N ALA A 122 -2.60 13.02 -13.85
CA ALA A 122 -3.71 13.81 -14.38
C ALA A 122 -3.46 14.26 -15.83
N CYS A 123 -2.26 14.72 -16.15
CA CYS A 123 -1.89 15.12 -17.50
C CYS A 123 -1.93 13.93 -18.48
N ARG A 124 -1.32 12.81 -18.09
CA ARG A 124 -1.30 11.55 -18.84
C ARG A 124 -2.72 11.05 -19.12
N GLU A 125 -3.56 10.99 -18.10
CA GLU A 125 -4.92 10.49 -18.23
C GLU A 125 -5.81 11.46 -19.02
N GLY A 126 -5.65 12.77 -18.82
CA GLY A 126 -6.33 13.79 -19.63
C GLY A 126 -5.99 13.67 -21.12
N LEU A 127 -4.70 13.55 -21.46
CA LEU A 127 -4.26 13.34 -22.84
C LEU A 127 -4.75 12.00 -23.41
N ARG A 128 -4.76 10.92 -22.62
CA ARG A 128 -5.32 9.62 -23.03
C ARG A 128 -6.80 9.75 -23.36
N GLN A 129 -7.61 10.32 -22.47
CA GLN A 129 -9.05 10.49 -22.70
C GLN A 129 -9.35 11.38 -23.91
N MET A 130 -8.58 12.45 -24.10
CA MET A 130 -8.71 13.32 -25.27
C MET A 130 -8.38 12.58 -26.56
N THR A 131 -7.26 11.83 -26.57
CA THR A 131 -6.79 11.14 -27.78
C THR A 131 -7.62 9.91 -28.12
N GLU A 132 -8.09 9.15 -27.12
CA GLU A 132 -8.94 7.97 -27.33
C GLU A 132 -10.30 8.30 -27.93
N ARG A 133 -10.83 9.52 -27.72
CA ARG A 133 -12.08 9.98 -28.38
C ARG A 133 -11.97 10.01 -29.91
N PHE A 134 -10.76 10.11 -30.45
CA PHE A 134 -10.52 10.13 -31.89
C PHE A 134 -10.22 8.75 -32.48
N LEU A 135 -10.11 7.70 -31.64
CA LEU A 135 -9.95 6.34 -32.13
C LEU A 135 -11.30 5.78 -32.63
N PRO A 136 -11.33 5.10 -33.79
CA PRO A 136 -12.50 4.35 -34.23
C PRO A 136 -12.94 3.33 -33.17
N LYS A 137 -14.25 3.11 -33.01
CA LYS A 137 -14.79 2.16 -32.02
C LYS A 137 -14.22 0.73 -32.16
N GLY A 138 -13.83 0.34 -33.38
CA GLY A 138 -13.19 -0.94 -33.70
C GLY A 138 -11.65 -0.94 -33.71
N ALA A 139 -10.99 0.11 -33.22
CA ALA A 139 -9.52 0.17 -33.19
C ALA A 139 -8.93 -0.99 -32.38
N SER A 140 -7.89 -1.63 -32.93
CA SER A 140 -7.22 -2.78 -32.33
C SER A 140 -6.61 -2.45 -30.97
N VAL A 141 -6.38 -3.49 -30.17
CA VAL A 141 -5.75 -3.38 -28.85
C VAL A 141 -4.33 -2.81 -28.97
N GLU A 142 -3.60 -3.16 -30.03
CA GLU A 142 -2.28 -2.63 -30.37
C GLU A 142 -2.30 -1.13 -30.63
N ALA A 143 -3.27 -0.66 -31.42
CA ALA A 143 -3.40 0.76 -31.74
C ALA A 143 -3.71 1.58 -30.48
N ARG A 144 -4.61 1.09 -29.62
CA ARG A 144 -4.91 1.71 -28.32
C ARG A 144 -3.69 1.73 -27.40
N ALA A 145 -2.95 0.62 -27.32
CA ALA A 145 -1.73 0.53 -26.52
C ALA A 145 -0.66 1.51 -27.00
N LYS A 146 -0.45 1.63 -28.32
CA LYS A 146 0.50 2.58 -28.90
C LYS A 146 0.10 4.02 -28.60
N LEU A 147 -1.18 4.36 -28.73
CA LEU A 147 -1.68 5.70 -28.41
C LEU A 147 -1.43 6.05 -26.94
N ARG A 148 -1.70 5.12 -26.01
CA ARG A 148 -1.48 5.33 -24.57
C ARG A 148 -0.02 5.52 -24.20
N SER A 149 0.89 4.81 -24.89
CA SER A 149 2.34 4.99 -24.76
C SER A 149 2.76 6.39 -25.23
N VAL A 150 2.27 6.84 -26.39
CA VAL A 150 2.54 8.20 -26.90
C VAL A 150 1.97 9.27 -25.95
N ALA A 151 0.75 9.09 -25.45
CA ALA A 151 0.14 10.02 -24.50
C ALA A 151 0.94 10.11 -23.19
N ALA A 152 1.51 9.00 -22.71
CA ALA A 152 2.39 8.99 -21.55
C ALA A 152 3.69 9.78 -21.80
N ALA A 153 4.32 9.61 -22.95
CA ALA A 153 5.51 10.36 -23.35
C ALA A 153 5.21 11.87 -23.45
N ALA A 154 4.12 12.23 -24.13
CA ALA A 154 3.70 13.62 -24.32
C ALA A 154 3.39 14.31 -22.98
N ALA A 155 2.72 13.63 -22.05
CA ALA A 155 2.44 14.14 -20.72
C ALA A 155 3.72 14.49 -19.95
N GLY A 156 4.72 13.60 -19.99
CA GLY A 156 6.01 13.84 -19.31
C GLY A 156 6.74 15.05 -19.86
N LEU A 157 6.80 15.17 -21.18
CA LEU A 157 7.42 16.32 -21.86
C LEU A 157 6.71 17.63 -21.49
N LEU A 158 5.37 17.63 -21.48
CA LEU A 158 4.58 18.81 -21.14
C LEU A 158 4.79 19.24 -19.68
N VAL A 159 4.68 18.30 -18.74
CA VAL A 159 4.88 18.57 -17.31
C VAL A 159 6.31 19.02 -17.05
N SER A 160 7.30 18.37 -17.68
CA SER A 160 8.70 18.76 -17.54
C SER A 160 8.96 20.16 -18.08
N ALA A 161 8.43 20.51 -19.26
CA ALA A 161 8.59 21.83 -19.84
C ALA A 161 7.97 22.91 -18.93
N LEU A 162 6.76 22.67 -18.41
CA LEU A 162 6.10 23.60 -17.49
C LEU A 162 6.89 23.78 -16.19
N ALA A 163 7.39 22.68 -15.60
CA ALA A 163 8.20 22.72 -14.39
C ALA A 163 9.52 23.50 -14.61
N LEU A 164 10.17 23.33 -15.77
CA LEU A 164 11.37 24.09 -16.14
C LEU A 164 11.09 25.58 -16.36
N CYS A 165 9.93 25.93 -16.93
CA CYS A 165 9.51 27.34 -17.06
C CYS A 165 9.34 28.00 -15.68
N ILE A 166 8.71 27.30 -14.73
CA ILE A 166 8.56 27.80 -13.36
C ILE A 166 9.93 27.90 -12.67
N LEU A 167 10.79 26.89 -12.85
CA LEU A 167 12.16 26.88 -12.31
C LEU A 167 12.95 28.09 -12.83
N TYR A 168 12.89 28.37 -14.13
CA TYR A 168 13.55 29.52 -14.74
C TYR A 168 13.03 30.84 -14.14
N ALA A 169 11.72 30.96 -13.93
CA ALA A 169 11.11 32.16 -13.36
C ALA A 169 11.46 32.39 -11.88
N ILE A 170 11.61 31.31 -11.08
CA ILE A 170 11.95 31.41 -9.65
C ILE A 170 13.46 31.49 -9.40
N TRP A 171 14.31 31.00 -10.32
CA TRP A 171 15.76 30.90 -10.16
C TRP A 171 16.45 32.16 -9.63
N PRO A 172 16.13 33.39 -10.11
CA PRO A 172 16.78 34.61 -9.61
C PRO A 172 16.51 34.92 -8.13
N ARG A 173 15.53 34.27 -7.51
CA ARG A 173 15.16 34.41 -6.09
C ARG A 173 15.74 33.29 -5.22
N THR A 174 16.46 32.34 -5.81
CA THR A 174 17.09 31.23 -5.09
C THR A 174 18.47 31.62 -4.56
N HIS A 175 18.87 31.03 -3.43
CA HIS A 175 20.19 31.23 -2.83
C HIS A 175 20.77 29.89 -2.40
N VAL A 176 21.87 29.47 -3.02
CA VAL A 176 22.53 28.18 -2.76
C VAL A 176 23.78 28.34 -1.90
N PHE A 177 24.50 29.46 -2.04
CA PHE A 177 25.80 29.69 -1.39
C PHE A 177 25.73 30.89 -0.44
N GLY A 178 25.36 30.62 0.80
CA GLY A 178 25.35 31.61 1.87
C GLY A 178 24.19 32.60 1.77
N LEU A 179 24.02 33.31 2.88
CA LEU A 179 23.08 34.41 3.03
C LEU A 179 23.94 35.62 3.38
N GLY A 180 23.80 36.73 2.65
CA GLY A 180 24.57 37.96 2.92
C GLY A 180 24.31 38.52 4.33
N GLU A 181 25.08 39.52 4.74
CA GLU A 181 25.14 40.01 6.14
C GLU A 181 23.84 40.68 6.67
N ALA A 182 22.86 41.00 5.82
CA ALA A 182 21.61 41.65 6.23
C ALA A 182 20.46 40.64 6.39
N PHE A 183 20.23 40.16 7.61
CA PHE A 183 19.21 39.16 7.91
C PHE A 183 17.92 39.78 8.45
N SER A 184 16.79 39.38 7.86
CA SER A 184 15.47 39.42 8.50
C SER A 184 14.79 38.05 8.36
N PHE A 185 13.94 37.69 9.31
CA PHE A 185 13.19 36.43 9.27
C PHE A 185 12.33 36.31 7.99
N GLN A 186 11.77 37.43 7.52
CA GLN A 186 10.98 37.48 6.29
C GLN A 186 11.83 37.20 5.05
N HIS A 187 13.06 37.73 5.00
CA HIS A 187 13.98 37.46 3.90
C HIS A 187 14.37 35.97 3.87
N LEU A 188 14.70 35.39 5.04
CA LEU A 188 15.01 33.96 5.16
C LEU A 188 13.85 33.07 4.72
N ALA A 189 12.62 33.39 5.12
CA ALA A 189 11.43 32.65 4.73
C ALA A 189 11.17 32.73 3.22
N GLY A 190 11.37 33.91 2.61
CA GLY A 190 11.24 34.10 1.16
C GLY A 190 12.29 33.30 0.37
N VAL A 191 13.54 33.31 0.82
CA VAL A 191 14.62 32.50 0.23
C VAL A 191 14.36 31.01 0.37
N ALA A 192 13.97 30.56 1.57
CA ALA A 192 13.61 29.16 1.81
C ALA A 192 12.50 28.72 0.86
N LEU A 193 11.42 29.51 0.73
CA LEU A 193 10.32 29.21 -0.19
C LEU A 193 10.77 29.13 -1.66
N ALA A 194 11.61 30.08 -2.10
CA ALA A 194 12.13 30.08 -3.47
C ALA A 194 13.00 28.86 -3.75
N ASN A 195 13.90 28.50 -2.82
CA ASN A 195 14.72 27.30 -2.91
C ASN A 195 13.87 26.01 -2.92
N SER A 196 12.87 25.90 -2.05
CA SER A 196 11.98 24.74 -2.01
C SER A 196 11.23 24.59 -3.32
N LEU A 197 10.67 25.67 -3.85
CA LEU A 197 9.96 25.64 -5.13
C LEU A 197 10.90 25.26 -6.28
N ALA A 198 12.12 25.79 -6.31
CA ALA A 198 13.13 25.43 -7.31
C ALA A 198 13.47 23.93 -7.24
N MET A 199 13.70 23.38 -6.05
CA MET A 199 13.97 21.95 -5.87
C MET A 199 12.77 21.08 -6.29
N ILE A 200 11.56 21.48 -5.92
CA ILE A 200 10.33 20.78 -6.32
C ILE A 200 10.17 20.81 -7.85
N CYS A 201 10.38 21.95 -8.51
CA CYS A 201 10.29 22.06 -9.96
C CYS A 201 11.36 21.25 -10.67
N ALA A 202 12.60 21.26 -10.18
CA ALA A 202 13.68 20.44 -10.73
C ALA A 202 13.36 18.94 -10.59
N TYR A 203 12.90 18.52 -9.40
CA TYR A 203 12.48 17.16 -9.14
C TYR A 203 11.29 16.74 -10.02
N LEU A 204 10.26 17.60 -10.15
CA LEU A 204 9.10 17.34 -10.99
C LEU A 204 9.48 17.23 -12.47
N ALA A 205 10.39 18.08 -12.95
CA ALA A 205 10.86 18.03 -14.33
C ALA A 205 11.53 16.69 -14.66
N VAL A 206 12.52 16.30 -13.85
CA VAL A 206 13.24 15.04 -14.04
C VAL A 206 12.32 13.84 -13.79
N GLY A 207 11.55 13.87 -12.71
CA GLY A 207 10.61 12.83 -12.33
C GLY A 207 9.59 12.57 -13.43
N ALA A 208 8.92 13.61 -13.95
CA ALA A 208 7.93 13.45 -15.01
C ALA A 208 8.50 12.80 -16.28
N LEU A 209 9.74 13.11 -16.66
CA LEU A 209 10.42 12.46 -17.78
C LEU A 209 10.74 10.99 -17.50
N ILE A 210 11.23 10.67 -16.31
CA ILE A 210 11.53 9.28 -15.90
C ILE A 210 10.26 8.43 -15.94
N TRP A 211 9.17 8.92 -15.34
CA TRP A 211 7.88 8.22 -15.33
C TRP A 211 7.28 8.10 -16.72
N ALA A 212 7.34 9.16 -17.52
CA ALA A 212 6.87 9.10 -18.90
C ALA A 212 7.66 8.12 -19.76
N PHE A 213 8.98 8.06 -19.60
CA PHE A 213 9.79 7.07 -20.26
C PHE A 213 9.43 5.66 -19.81
N ALA A 214 9.29 5.46 -18.49
CA ALA A 214 8.93 4.16 -17.92
C ALA A 214 7.55 3.70 -18.42
N ASP A 215 6.55 4.56 -18.44
CA ASP A 215 5.20 4.24 -18.90
C ASP A 215 5.11 4.08 -20.42
N ALA A 216 5.86 4.87 -21.18
CA ALA A 216 5.84 4.79 -22.64
C ALA A 216 6.55 3.53 -23.16
N THR A 217 7.58 3.07 -22.47
CA THR A 217 8.37 1.89 -22.86
C THR A 217 7.83 0.58 -22.30
N MET A 218 7.00 0.65 -21.25
CA MET A 218 6.32 -0.50 -20.68
C MET A 218 5.13 -0.93 -21.54
N SER A 219 4.94 -2.24 -21.66
CA SER A 219 3.78 -2.86 -22.29
C SER A 219 2.51 -2.43 -21.56
N GLN A 220 1.63 -1.73 -22.26
CA GLN A 220 0.39 -1.23 -21.68
C GLN A 220 -0.51 -2.38 -21.21
N PRO A 221 -1.31 -2.16 -20.14
CA PRO A 221 -2.23 -3.17 -19.63
C PRO A 221 -3.33 -3.48 -20.66
N ARG A 222 -3.61 -4.78 -20.84
CA ARG A 222 -4.60 -5.30 -21.78
C ARG A 222 -5.49 -6.32 -21.09
N GLY A 223 -6.76 -6.38 -21.46
CA GLY A 223 -7.65 -7.45 -21.01
C GLY A 223 -7.17 -8.81 -21.53
N LEU A 224 -7.48 -9.87 -20.80
CA LEU A 224 -7.14 -11.23 -21.21
C LEU A 224 -8.11 -11.70 -22.31
N GLU A 225 -7.58 -12.11 -23.47
CA GLU A 225 -8.40 -12.53 -24.62
C GLU A 225 -8.98 -13.94 -24.44
N SER A 226 -8.21 -14.85 -23.85
CA SER A 226 -8.59 -16.23 -23.60
C SER A 226 -7.88 -16.80 -22.37
N PHE A 227 -8.53 -17.75 -21.72
CA PHE A 227 -7.96 -18.49 -20.61
C PHE A 227 -7.13 -19.68 -21.11
N ASP A 228 -6.13 -20.07 -20.33
CA ASP A 228 -5.32 -21.24 -20.64
C ASP A 228 -6.15 -22.52 -20.49
N THR A 229 -5.71 -23.59 -21.16
CA THR A 229 -6.21 -24.95 -20.98
C THR A 229 -5.11 -25.83 -20.40
N ALA A 230 -5.51 -26.89 -19.69
CA ALA A 230 -4.57 -27.87 -19.15
C ALA A 230 -5.21 -29.27 -19.14
N PRO A 231 -4.43 -30.35 -19.37
CA PRO A 231 -4.91 -31.72 -19.22
C PRO A 231 -5.52 -31.97 -17.83
N GLN A 232 -6.39 -32.98 -17.69
CA GLN A 232 -6.94 -33.33 -16.37
C GLN A 232 -5.90 -33.98 -15.44
N SER A 233 -4.83 -34.53 -15.99
CA SER A 233 -3.76 -35.22 -15.26
C SER A 233 -2.80 -34.28 -14.51
N VAL A 234 -2.71 -33.00 -14.89
CA VAL A 234 -1.81 -32.06 -14.19
C VAL A 234 -2.40 -31.63 -12.86
N ARG A 235 -1.53 -31.38 -11.87
CA ARG A 235 -1.94 -30.83 -10.57
C ARG A 235 -2.62 -29.48 -10.77
N ARG A 236 -3.74 -29.28 -10.06
CA ARG A 236 -4.53 -28.05 -10.09
C ARG A 236 -4.68 -27.50 -8.69
N TRP A 237 -4.73 -26.17 -8.59
CA TRP A 237 -5.06 -25.46 -7.36
C TRP A 237 -6.34 -24.67 -7.57
N ARG A 238 -7.27 -24.79 -6.62
CA ARG A 238 -8.53 -24.04 -6.57
C ARG A 238 -8.40 -22.97 -5.49
N VAL A 239 -8.33 -21.72 -5.92
CA VAL A 239 -8.07 -20.56 -5.07
C VAL A 239 -9.27 -19.62 -5.13
N VAL A 240 -9.90 -19.39 -3.99
CA VAL A 240 -10.91 -18.33 -3.86
C VAL A 240 -10.20 -16.99 -3.75
N HIS A 241 -10.65 -16.00 -4.50
CA HIS A 241 -10.14 -14.64 -4.42
C HIS A 241 -11.27 -13.70 -3.99
N LEU A 242 -11.21 -13.29 -2.71
CA LEU A 242 -12.09 -12.32 -2.09
C LEU A 242 -11.32 -11.03 -1.87
N SER A 243 -12.04 -9.90 -1.82
CA SER A 243 -11.47 -8.62 -1.47
C SER A 243 -12.56 -7.66 -1.03
N ASP A 244 -12.19 -6.59 -0.33
CA ASP A 244 -13.05 -5.42 -0.10
C ASP A 244 -14.36 -5.83 0.60
N ILE A 245 -14.24 -6.55 1.70
CA ILE A 245 -15.37 -7.07 2.49
C ILE A 245 -16.05 -5.94 3.27
N HIS A 246 -15.27 -4.98 3.76
CA HIS A 246 -15.73 -3.83 4.57
C HIS A 246 -16.71 -4.24 5.67
N VAL A 247 -16.26 -5.08 6.61
CA VAL A 247 -17.04 -5.42 7.79
C VAL A 247 -17.30 -4.17 8.62
N VAL A 248 -18.54 -4.01 9.06
CA VAL A 248 -18.98 -2.92 9.97
C VAL A 248 -19.22 -3.47 11.37
N GLY A 249 -19.03 -2.65 12.40
CA GLY A 249 -19.15 -3.08 13.81
C GLY A 249 -20.59 -3.19 14.32
N GLU A 250 -21.58 -2.78 13.52
CA GLU A 250 -22.99 -2.74 13.92
C GLU A 250 -23.88 -3.55 12.96
N ARG A 251 -24.91 -4.20 13.50
CA ARG A 251 -25.91 -4.97 12.72
C ARG A 251 -26.52 -4.18 11.55
N TYR A 252 -26.71 -2.87 11.74
CA TYR A 252 -27.28 -1.98 10.74
C TYR A 252 -26.28 -0.92 10.27
N GLY A 253 -24.98 -1.16 10.44
CA GLY A 253 -23.93 -0.24 10.02
C GLY A 253 -23.92 -0.05 8.51
N PHE A 254 -23.61 1.17 8.07
CA PHE A 254 -23.39 1.52 6.67
C PHE A 254 -21.90 1.62 6.40
N ARG A 255 -21.44 1.32 5.19
CA ARG A 255 -20.01 1.41 4.86
C ARG A 255 -19.63 2.82 4.44
N ILE A 256 -18.37 3.20 4.66
CA ILE A 256 -17.90 4.57 4.45
C ILE A 256 -18.07 5.02 2.99
N GLU A 257 -17.67 4.19 2.04
CA GLU A 257 -17.67 4.55 0.62
C GLU A 257 -19.09 4.63 0.04
N SER A 258 -19.92 3.61 0.30
CA SER A 258 -21.25 3.50 -0.31
C SER A 258 -22.35 4.23 0.46
N GLY A 259 -22.13 4.49 1.75
CA GLY A 259 -23.16 5.03 2.64
C GLY A 259 -24.48 4.25 2.53
N ARG A 260 -25.59 4.97 2.38
CA ARG A 260 -26.94 4.39 2.22
C ARG A 260 -27.22 3.83 0.81
N ALA A 261 -26.31 4.04 -0.15
CA ALA A 261 -26.45 3.52 -1.51
C ALA A 261 -25.82 2.12 -1.68
N GLY A 262 -25.29 1.53 -0.61
CA GLY A 262 -24.72 0.19 -0.62
C GLY A 262 -25.32 -0.72 0.45
N PRO A 263 -24.67 -1.86 0.71
CA PRO A 263 -25.18 -2.89 1.61
C PRO A 263 -25.10 -2.45 3.06
N ARG A 264 -26.01 -2.95 3.90
CA ARG A 264 -26.09 -2.66 5.33
C ARG A 264 -25.75 -3.88 6.17
N GLY A 265 -24.99 -3.69 7.25
CA GLY A 265 -24.63 -4.77 8.17
C GLY A 265 -23.73 -5.83 7.52
N ASN A 266 -23.68 -7.01 8.13
CA ASN A 266 -22.75 -8.10 7.77
C ASN A 266 -23.45 -9.38 7.29
N ASP A 267 -24.75 -9.36 6.99
CA ASP A 267 -25.50 -10.57 6.63
C ASP A 267 -25.02 -11.17 5.29
N ARG A 268 -24.62 -10.32 4.34
CA ARG A 268 -23.99 -10.76 3.09
C ARG A 268 -22.66 -11.48 3.30
N LEU A 269 -21.86 -11.08 4.29
CA LEU A 269 -20.63 -11.82 4.66
C LEU A 269 -20.97 -13.22 5.19
N ARG A 270 -22.00 -13.35 6.02
CA ARG A 270 -22.44 -14.66 6.54
C ARG A 270 -22.86 -15.57 5.39
N ARG A 271 -23.71 -15.08 4.47
CA ARG A 271 -24.10 -15.81 3.25
C ARG A 271 -22.91 -16.19 2.37
N LEU A 272 -21.92 -15.31 2.25
CA LEU A 272 -20.68 -15.60 1.53
C LEU A 272 -19.95 -16.80 2.14
N LEU A 273 -19.78 -16.83 3.46
CA LEU A 273 -19.10 -17.92 4.15
C LEU A 273 -19.88 -19.25 4.06
N ASP A 274 -21.21 -19.21 4.23
CA ASP A 274 -22.08 -20.36 4.00
C ASP A 274 -21.92 -20.92 2.58
N ARG A 275 -21.96 -20.04 1.58
CA ARG A 275 -21.80 -20.44 0.16
C ARG A 275 -20.40 -20.98 -0.13
N LEU A 276 -19.37 -20.46 0.54
CA LEU A 276 -18.00 -20.98 0.42
C LEU A 276 -17.87 -22.39 0.98
N GLU A 277 -18.53 -22.72 2.09
CA GLU A 277 -18.55 -24.09 2.61
C GLU A 277 -19.24 -25.07 1.65
N GLU A 278 -20.33 -24.65 1.01
CA GLU A 278 -20.98 -25.46 -0.02
C GLU A 278 -20.04 -25.72 -1.20
N VAL A 279 -19.38 -24.67 -1.71
CA VAL A 279 -18.40 -24.77 -2.80
C VAL A 279 -17.21 -25.65 -2.41
N ASP A 280 -16.73 -25.59 -1.15
CA ASP A 280 -15.66 -26.45 -0.64
C ASP A 280 -16.07 -27.93 -0.55
N ARG A 281 -17.34 -28.18 -0.23
CA ARG A 281 -17.90 -29.53 -0.09
C ARG A 281 -18.11 -30.19 -1.44
N GLU A 282 -18.51 -29.43 -2.46
CA GLU A 282 -18.63 -29.90 -3.85
C GLU A 282 -17.27 -30.28 -4.44
N ALA A 283 -16.27 -29.44 -4.22
CA ALA A 283 -14.89 -29.73 -4.55
C ALA A 283 -14.00 -28.95 -3.58
N ARG A 284 -12.95 -29.60 -3.08
CA ARG A 284 -12.08 -28.98 -2.09
C ARG A 284 -11.35 -27.76 -2.65
N LEU A 285 -11.25 -26.71 -1.84
CA LEU A 285 -10.48 -25.49 -2.07
C LEU A 285 -9.10 -25.62 -1.43
N ASP A 286 -8.06 -25.14 -2.11
CA ASP A 286 -6.69 -25.17 -1.59
C ASP A 286 -6.41 -23.94 -0.72
N HIS A 287 -6.83 -22.75 -1.18
CA HIS A 287 -6.61 -21.48 -0.49
C HIS A 287 -7.82 -20.54 -0.65
N ILE A 288 -8.06 -19.73 0.37
CA ILE A 288 -9.02 -18.63 0.34
C ILE A 288 -8.25 -17.35 0.59
N LEU A 289 -8.08 -16.51 -0.42
CA LEU A 289 -7.36 -15.24 -0.30
C LEU A 289 -8.36 -14.11 -0.03
N ILE A 290 -8.07 -13.27 0.96
CA ILE A 290 -8.77 -12.00 1.19
C ILE A 290 -7.78 -10.85 1.01
N THR A 291 -7.88 -10.15 -0.12
CA THR A 291 -6.87 -9.17 -0.56
C THR A 291 -7.12 -7.76 -0.05
N GLY A 292 -7.33 -7.60 1.25
CA GLY A 292 -7.46 -6.31 1.93
C GLY A 292 -8.89 -5.77 2.01
N ASP A 293 -9.00 -4.64 2.73
CA ASP A 293 -10.24 -3.95 3.10
C ASP A 293 -11.25 -4.92 3.73
N ILE A 294 -10.77 -5.64 4.72
CA ILE A 294 -11.54 -6.62 5.48
C ILE A 294 -12.53 -5.89 6.39
N THR A 295 -12.06 -4.83 7.04
CA THR A 295 -12.83 -3.93 7.89
C THR A 295 -13.10 -2.60 7.17
N ASP A 296 -14.17 -1.91 7.55
CA ASP A 296 -14.54 -0.62 6.96
C ASP A 296 -13.71 0.54 7.53
N ALA A 297 -13.21 0.42 8.77
CA ALA A 297 -12.42 1.46 9.42
C ALA A 297 -11.34 0.95 10.41
N GLY A 298 -10.96 -0.32 10.33
CA GLY A 298 -9.94 -0.91 11.21
C GLY A 298 -10.33 -0.93 12.69
N ARG A 299 -11.63 -0.80 13.01
CA ARG A 299 -12.12 -0.69 14.39
C ARG A 299 -12.12 -2.04 15.09
N SER A 300 -11.98 -2.02 16.41
CA SER A 300 -12.01 -3.24 17.23
C SER A 300 -13.31 -4.03 17.00
N SER A 301 -14.47 -3.38 17.04
CA SER A 301 -15.77 -4.03 16.79
C SER A 301 -15.91 -4.66 15.40
N GLU A 302 -15.30 -4.09 14.37
CA GLU A 302 -15.31 -4.65 13.00
C GLU A 302 -14.47 -5.93 12.92
N TRP A 303 -13.30 -5.92 13.55
CA TRP A 303 -12.48 -7.13 13.69
C TRP A 303 -13.19 -8.21 14.50
N ALA A 304 -13.94 -7.84 15.55
CA ALA A 304 -14.73 -8.79 16.33
C ALA A 304 -15.82 -9.46 15.49
N GLU A 305 -16.56 -8.70 14.68
CA GLU A 305 -17.58 -9.25 13.76
C GLU A 305 -16.95 -10.17 12.72
N PHE A 306 -15.83 -9.76 12.10
CA PHE A 306 -15.14 -10.58 11.09
C PHE A 306 -14.64 -11.90 11.68
N LEU A 307 -13.90 -11.85 12.80
CA LEU A 307 -13.35 -13.05 13.43
C LEU A 307 -14.46 -13.97 13.95
N SER A 308 -15.55 -13.42 14.49
CA SER A 308 -16.70 -14.23 14.95
C SER A 308 -17.40 -14.92 13.77
N ALA A 309 -17.54 -14.23 12.63
CA ALA A 309 -18.09 -14.84 11.42
C ALA A 309 -17.19 -15.99 10.93
N VAL A 310 -15.87 -15.78 10.86
CA VAL A 310 -14.93 -16.84 10.44
C VAL A 310 -14.84 -17.98 11.46
N GLU A 311 -14.96 -17.72 12.76
CA GLU A 311 -14.98 -18.74 13.82
C GLU A 311 -16.15 -19.73 13.67
N ALA A 312 -17.26 -19.32 13.05
CA ALA A 312 -18.38 -20.20 12.74
C ALA A 312 -18.07 -21.23 11.63
N HIS A 313 -16.99 -21.03 10.87
CA HIS A 313 -16.60 -21.84 9.71
C HIS A 313 -15.15 -22.36 9.84
N PRO A 314 -14.86 -23.25 10.81
CA PRO A 314 -13.50 -23.67 11.13
C PRO A 314 -12.76 -24.34 9.95
N ALA A 315 -13.49 -25.07 9.09
CA ALA A 315 -12.91 -25.72 7.92
C ALA A 315 -12.39 -24.71 6.87
N LEU A 316 -13.06 -23.56 6.74
CA LEU A 316 -12.61 -22.46 5.87
C LEU A 316 -11.47 -21.68 6.54
N ALA A 317 -11.58 -21.42 7.85
CA ALA A 317 -10.58 -20.67 8.62
C ALA A 317 -9.16 -21.23 8.44
N ASP A 318 -9.02 -22.56 8.38
CA ASP A 318 -7.74 -23.24 8.16
C ASP A 318 -7.10 -22.99 6.78
N ARG A 319 -7.82 -22.36 5.84
CA ARG A 319 -7.36 -22.08 4.47
C ARG A 319 -7.38 -20.60 4.11
N ILE A 320 -7.93 -19.75 4.97
CA ILE A 320 -7.98 -18.29 4.76
C ILE A 320 -6.58 -17.68 4.90
N LEU A 321 -6.16 -16.90 3.93
CA LEU A 321 -4.99 -16.02 3.99
C LEU A 321 -5.46 -14.59 3.77
N ILE A 322 -5.04 -13.68 4.63
CA ILE A 322 -5.44 -12.27 4.60
C ILE A 322 -4.21 -11.37 4.49
N ILE A 323 -4.39 -10.24 3.81
CA ILE A 323 -3.45 -9.11 3.74
C ILE A 323 -4.18 -7.81 4.04
N PRO A 324 -3.48 -6.75 4.50
CA PRO A 324 -4.13 -5.49 4.81
C PRO A 324 -4.54 -4.71 3.55
N GLY A 325 -5.72 -4.10 3.59
CA GLY A 325 -6.06 -2.96 2.74
C GLY A 325 -5.96 -1.63 3.49
N ASN A 326 -6.28 -0.54 2.79
CA ASN A 326 -6.14 0.79 3.36
C ASN A 326 -7.18 1.07 4.46
N HIS A 327 -8.40 0.58 4.33
CA HIS A 327 -9.43 0.73 5.38
C HIS A 327 -9.10 -0.04 6.67
N ASP A 328 -8.26 -1.08 6.59
CA ASP A 328 -7.81 -1.83 7.75
C ASP A 328 -6.78 -1.07 8.60
N LEU A 329 -5.99 -0.19 7.99
CA LEU A 329 -4.79 0.40 8.59
C LEU A 329 -4.83 1.92 8.73
N ASN A 330 -5.31 2.60 7.70
CA ASN A 330 -5.25 4.05 7.59
C ASN A 330 -6.50 4.69 8.20
N ILE A 331 -6.47 6.02 8.38
CA ILE A 331 -7.57 6.70 9.04
C ILE A 331 -8.75 6.90 8.10
N VAL A 332 -9.89 6.38 8.53
CA VAL A 332 -11.18 6.59 7.91
C VAL A 332 -12.24 6.72 8.99
N ASP A 333 -13.15 7.68 8.82
CA ASP A 333 -14.23 7.90 9.77
C ASP A 333 -15.53 8.22 9.04
N ARG A 334 -16.53 7.37 9.30
CA ARG A 334 -17.88 7.45 8.74
C ARG A 334 -18.63 8.73 9.13
N ALA A 335 -18.39 9.23 10.34
CA ALA A 335 -19.09 10.37 10.90
C ALA A 335 -18.31 11.69 10.73
N ASN A 336 -16.99 11.63 10.55
CA ASN A 336 -16.15 12.81 10.41
C ASN A 336 -15.15 12.68 9.25
N PRO A 337 -15.50 13.10 8.03
CA PRO A 337 -14.61 13.03 6.87
C PRO A 337 -13.34 13.91 7.04
N ALA A 338 -13.35 14.88 7.96
CA ALA A 338 -12.20 15.73 8.27
C ALA A 338 -11.28 15.13 9.34
N ARG A 339 -11.55 13.92 9.83
CA ARG A 339 -10.68 13.25 10.81
C ARG A 339 -9.31 13.00 10.19
N LEU A 340 -8.28 13.26 10.98
CA LEU A 340 -6.88 13.05 10.61
C LEU A 340 -6.10 12.46 11.79
N ASP A 341 -5.06 11.70 11.49
CA ASP A 341 -4.11 11.20 12.48
C ASP A 341 -2.80 11.99 12.38
N LEU A 342 -2.30 12.51 13.49
CA LEU A 342 -0.97 13.10 13.51
C LEU A 342 0.09 12.00 13.33
N PRO A 343 1.28 12.30 12.77
CA PRO A 343 2.38 11.34 12.65
C PRO A 343 2.82 10.71 13.98
N THR A 344 2.57 11.41 15.08
CA THR A 344 2.89 10.98 16.44
C THR A 344 1.72 10.26 17.15
N SER A 345 0.57 10.11 16.47
CA SER A 345 -0.61 9.42 16.99
C SER A 345 -0.33 7.93 17.20
N PRO A 346 -0.84 7.31 18.28
CA PRO A 346 -0.74 5.87 18.47
C PRO A 346 -1.73 5.07 17.62
N ASN A 347 -2.78 5.70 17.06
CA ASN A 347 -3.89 5.00 16.42
C ASN A 347 -3.49 4.21 15.15
N PRO A 348 -2.64 4.73 14.24
CA PRO A 348 -2.20 3.95 13.08
C PRO A 348 -1.48 2.67 13.49
N ARG A 349 -0.64 2.76 14.54
CA ARG A 349 0.05 1.59 15.08
C ARG A 349 -0.93 0.59 15.69
N LEU A 350 -1.96 1.06 16.39
CA LEU A 350 -2.98 0.20 16.98
C LEU A 350 -3.72 -0.61 15.90
N ARG A 351 -4.16 0.04 14.81
CA ARG A 351 -4.81 -0.63 13.67
C ARG A 351 -3.90 -1.66 12.99
N GLN A 352 -2.62 -1.32 12.78
CA GLN A 352 -1.61 -2.26 12.29
C GLN A 352 -1.47 -3.49 13.21
N LEU A 353 -1.50 -3.30 14.54
CA LEU A 353 -1.40 -4.40 15.49
C LEU A 353 -2.68 -5.24 15.59
N ARG A 354 -3.88 -4.66 15.40
CA ARG A 354 -5.13 -5.42 15.26
C ARG A 354 -5.06 -6.33 14.03
N MET A 355 -4.63 -5.80 12.90
CA MET A 355 -4.45 -6.58 11.68
C MET A 355 -3.39 -7.68 11.85
N LEU A 356 -2.24 -7.36 12.46
CA LEU A 356 -1.19 -8.34 12.76
C LEU A 356 -1.67 -9.44 13.71
N SER A 357 -2.49 -9.08 14.71
CA SER A 357 -3.15 -10.00 15.62
C SER A 357 -4.10 -10.96 14.89
N ALA A 358 -4.93 -10.44 13.99
CA ALA A 358 -5.84 -11.25 13.15
C ALA A 358 -5.06 -12.20 12.23
N MET A 359 -4.01 -11.71 11.55
CA MET A 359 -3.12 -12.53 10.72
C MET A 359 -2.45 -13.65 11.54
N ALA A 360 -1.91 -13.33 12.72
CA ALA A 360 -1.30 -14.34 13.58
C ALA A 360 -2.29 -15.43 14.01
N ALA A 361 -3.56 -15.05 14.25
CA ALA A 361 -4.62 -15.98 14.63
C ALA A 361 -5.10 -16.87 13.48
N LEU A 362 -5.29 -16.30 12.29
CA LEU A 362 -5.86 -16.99 11.13
C LEU A 362 -4.82 -17.80 10.36
N GLN A 363 -3.69 -17.17 10.03
CA GLN A 363 -2.69 -17.73 9.11
C GLN A 363 -1.32 -17.95 9.75
N GLY A 364 -1.14 -17.60 11.04
CA GLY A 364 0.19 -17.50 11.66
C GLY A 364 1.03 -18.78 11.67
N ARG A 365 0.41 -19.96 11.57
CA ARG A 365 1.13 -21.26 11.47
C ARG A 365 1.43 -21.69 10.03
N ARG A 366 0.82 -21.05 9.03
CA ARG A 366 0.90 -21.42 7.61
C ARG A 366 1.82 -20.51 6.82
N VAL A 367 1.98 -19.27 7.28
CA VAL A 367 2.86 -18.28 6.64
C VAL A 367 4.17 -18.15 7.41
N GLN A 368 5.25 -17.97 6.67
CA GLN A 368 6.60 -17.82 7.18
C GLN A 368 7.10 -16.40 6.89
N LEU A 369 7.90 -15.86 7.82
CA LEU A 369 8.59 -14.59 7.63
C LEU A 369 9.87 -14.80 6.82
N VAL A 370 10.32 -13.74 6.14
CA VAL A 370 11.54 -13.76 5.35
C VAL A 370 12.64 -12.99 6.07
N GLU A 371 13.78 -13.66 6.30
CA GLU A 371 14.98 -13.00 6.80
C GLU A 371 15.57 -12.09 5.71
N ARG A 372 15.81 -10.83 6.07
CA ARG A 372 16.23 -9.80 5.11
C ARG A 372 17.73 -9.91 4.80
N GLY A 373 18.06 -9.99 3.52
CA GLY A 373 19.43 -10.01 3.00
C GLY A 373 20.00 -11.41 2.82
N THR A 374 19.31 -12.44 3.33
CA THR A 374 19.59 -13.86 3.05
C THR A 374 18.47 -14.49 2.24
N GLY A 375 17.27 -13.90 2.20
CA GLY A 375 16.04 -14.51 1.68
C GLY A 375 15.62 -15.77 2.41
N ALA A 376 16.28 -16.09 3.53
CA ALA A 376 16.02 -17.34 4.23
C ALA A 376 14.62 -17.29 4.79
N ILE A 377 13.88 -18.38 4.59
CA ILE A 377 12.60 -18.50 5.23
C ILE A 377 12.83 -18.78 6.71
N ASP A 378 12.40 -17.84 7.56
CA ASP A 378 12.64 -17.84 9.01
C ASP A 378 11.52 -18.61 9.73
N ARG A 379 10.82 -17.95 10.65
CA ARG A 379 9.82 -18.56 11.53
C ARG A 379 8.44 -18.38 10.95
N GLN A 380 7.55 -19.27 11.35
CA GLN A 380 6.11 -19.03 11.24
C GLN A 380 5.74 -17.71 11.95
N LEU A 381 4.83 -16.93 11.35
CA LEU A 381 4.39 -15.64 11.92
C LEU A 381 3.97 -15.77 13.38
N ALA A 382 3.21 -16.81 13.75
CA ALA A 382 2.77 -17.03 15.13
C ALA A 382 3.96 -17.16 16.10
N ALA A 383 5.02 -17.89 15.71
CA ALA A 383 6.22 -18.05 16.52
C ALA A 383 7.04 -16.74 16.60
N ALA A 384 7.07 -15.97 15.52
CA ALA A 384 7.75 -14.68 15.49
C ALA A 384 7.05 -13.61 16.35
N MET A 385 5.72 -13.70 16.51
CA MET A 385 4.95 -12.74 17.31
C MET A 385 5.00 -13.01 18.81
N GLU A 386 5.24 -14.26 19.24
CA GLU A 386 5.16 -14.65 20.65
C GLU A 386 6.09 -13.85 21.58
N PRO A 387 7.37 -13.56 21.24
CA PRO A 387 8.22 -12.71 22.07
C PRO A 387 7.70 -11.28 22.27
N HIS A 388 6.85 -10.80 21.36
CA HIS A 388 6.29 -9.45 21.37
C HIS A 388 4.88 -9.38 21.95
N ARG A 389 4.25 -10.53 22.29
CA ARG A 389 2.87 -10.61 22.79
C ARG A 389 2.60 -9.60 23.90
N GLY A 390 3.40 -9.60 24.96
CA GLY A 390 3.20 -8.72 26.11
C GLY A 390 3.35 -7.23 25.78
N GLU A 391 4.21 -6.87 24.81
CA GLU A 391 4.35 -5.49 24.35
C GLU A 391 3.15 -5.06 23.50
N ILE A 392 2.64 -5.95 22.65
CA ILE A 392 1.46 -5.74 21.80
C ILE A 392 0.21 -5.56 22.66
N GLU A 393 -0.04 -6.49 23.60
CA GLU A 393 -1.17 -6.42 24.55
C GLU A 393 -1.10 -5.15 25.39
N ARG A 394 0.08 -4.81 25.91
CA ARG A 394 0.28 -3.57 26.66
C ARG A 394 0.05 -2.34 25.79
N PHE A 395 0.49 -2.32 24.54
CA PHE A 395 0.27 -1.18 23.66
C PHE A 395 -1.22 -0.99 23.36
N ALA A 396 -1.95 -2.07 23.14
CA ALA A 396 -3.40 -2.03 22.95
C ALA A 396 -4.15 -1.45 24.17
N ASP A 397 -3.59 -1.57 25.37
CA ASP A 397 -4.17 -1.02 26.61
C ASP A 397 -3.71 0.41 26.92
N VAL A 398 -2.45 0.80 26.65
CA VAL A 398 -1.92 2.10 27.10
C VAL A 398 -1.46 3.07 26.01
N ALA A 399 -1.29 2.63 24.76
CA ALA A 399 -0.94 3.45 23.61
C ALA A 399 0.30 4.37 23.77
N ARG A 400 1.35 3.92 24.47
CA ARG A 400 2.54 4.76 24.74
C ARG A 400 3.40 5.00 23.48
N PRO A 401 3.81 6.24 23.16
CA PRO A 401 4.59 6.55 21.94
C PRO A 401 5.90 5.78 21.80
N LEU A 402 6.61 5.52 22.91
CA LEU A 402 7.90 4.83 22.89
C LEU A 402 7.78 3.36 22.47
N LEU A 403 6.66 2.71 22.85
CA LEU A 403 6.32 1.36 22.41
C LEU A 403 5.92 1.36 20.92
N SER A 404 5.27 2.42 20.43
CA SER A 404 4.84 2.54 19.03
C SER A 404 6.01 2.39 18.05
N ARG A 405 7.18 2.97 18.36
CA ARG A 405 8.36 2.88 17.50
C ARG A 405 8.89 1.44 17.38
N ARG A 406 9.02 0.72 18.49
CA ARG A 406 9.51 -0.67 18.49
C ARG A 406 8.55 -1.60 17.76
N LEU A 407 7.25 -1.45 18.02
CA LEU A 407 6.20 -2.20 17.34
C LEU A 407 6.09 -1.84 15.84
N GLY A 408 6.65 -0.68 15.44
CA GLY A 408 7.00 -0.33 14.06
C GLY A 408 7.86 -1.33 13.35
N GLU A 409 8.93 -1.78 14.00
CA GLU A 409 9.86 -2.73 13.41
C GLU A 409 9.24 -4.12 13.31
N VAL A 410 8.43 -4.51 14.28
CA VAL A 410 7.68 -5.79 14.28
C VAL A 410 6.69 -5.84 13.09
N TRP A 411 5.89 -4.78 12.90
CA TRP A 411 4.97 -4.70 11.77
C TRP A 411 5.71 -4.73 10.43
N ASN A 412 6.72 -3.88 10.25
CA ASN A 412 7.47 -3.79 8.99
C ASN A 412 8.26 -5.07 8.70
N GLY A 413 8.75 -5.75 9.74
CA GLY A 413 9.45 -7.03 9.63
C GLY A 413 8.54 -8.22 9.33
N ALA A 414 7.21 -8.07 9.47
CA ALA A 414 6.27 -9.14 9.15
C ALA A 414 6.09 -9.35 7.65
N PHE A 415 6.47 -8.38 6.79
CA PHE A 415 6.23 -8.47 5.35
C PHE A 415 7.53 -8.50 4.51
N PRO A 416 7.52 -9.22 3.38
CA PRO A 416 6.43 -10.06 2.89
C PRO A 416 6.34 -11.34 3.72
N MET A 417 5.13 -11.90 3.81
CA MET A 417 4.97 -13.26 4.31
C MET A 417 4.92 -14.23 3.14
N VAL A 418 5.41 -15.45 3.35
CA VAL A 418 5.46 -16.47 2.30
C VAL A 418 4.78 -17.75 2.78
N VAL A 419 3.91 -18.30 1.95
CA VAL A 419 3.60 -19.74 1.97
C VAL A 419 4.57 -20.38 0.98
N PRO A 420 5.53 -21.21 1.45
CA PRO A 420 6.51 -21.81 0.57
C PRO A 420 5.83 -22.74 -0.44
N PRO A 421 6.40 -22.90 -1.65
CA PRO A 421 5.88 -23.85 -2.62
C PRO A 421 5.97 -25.29 -2.07
N ASP A 422 4.95 -26.08 -2.34
CA ASP A 422 4.91 -27.52 -2.02
C ASP A 422 5.78 -28.31 -3.02
N GLY A 423 7.10 -28.24 -2.82
CA GLY A 423 8.12 -28.86 -3.66
C GLY A 423 8.73 -27.92 -4.71
N GLU A 424 9.72 -28.41 -5.45
CA GLU A 424 10.54 -27.59 -6.36
C GLU A 424 9.74 -26.95 -7.51
N GLN A 425 8.66 -27.61 -7.97
CA GLN A 425 7.74 -27.10 -8.99
C GLN A 425 6.36 -26.75 -8.39
N GLY A 426 6.31 -26.51 -7.08
CA GLY A 426 5.08 -26.17 -6.37
C GLY A 426 4.59 -24.75 -6.65
N LEU A 427 3.40 -24.46 -6.13
CA LEU A 427 2.83 -23.11 -6.09
C LEU A 427 3.11 -22.49 -4.72
N GLY A 428 3.93 -21.45 -4.68
CA GLY A 428 4.12 -20.61 -3.51
C GLY A 428 3.17 -19.41 -3.52
N ILE A 429 2.99 -18.77 -2.36
CA ILE A 429 2.18 -17.56 -2.23
C ILE A 429 2.99 -16.52 -1.47
N VAL A 430 3.12 -15.31 -2.02
CA VAL A 430 3.74 -14.18 -1.34
C VAL A 430 2.68 -13.12 -1.02
N LEU A 431 2.67 -12.68 0.22
CA LEU A 431 1.71 -11.74 0.79
C LEU A 431 2.42 -10.41 1.08
N PHE A 432 2.11 -9.39 0.27
CA PHE A 432 2.68 -8.05 0.41
C PHE A 432 1.77 -7.15 1.25
N ASN A 433 2.38 -6.23 2.01
CA ASN A 433 1.71 -5.02 2.46
C ASN A 433 1.91 -3.93 1.41
N SER A 434 0.81 -3.56 0.73
CA SER A 434 0.78 -2.53 -0.30
C SER A 434 0.30 -1.17 0.19
N ASN A 435 0.17 -0.93 1.49
CA ASN A 435 -0.39 0.32 2.01
C ASN A 435 0.70 1.39 2.20
N ALA A 436 0.43 2.62 1.73
CA ALA A 436 1.21 3.77 2.17
C ALA A 436 0.72 4.24 3.55
N ASP A 437 1.62 4.77 4.37
CA ASP A 437 1.26 5.40 5.64
C ASP A 437 0.59 6.75 5.33
N THR A 438 -0.69 6.89 5.69
CA THR A 438 -1.48 8.09 5.37
C THR A 438 -2.12 8.67 6.62
N HIS A 439 -2.20 10.00 6.64
CA HIS A 439 -2.65 10.79 7.80
C HIS A 439 -4.00 11.47 7.57
N PHE A 440 -4.50 11.46 6.34
CA PHE A 440 -5.74 12.12 5.94
C PHE A 440 -6.62 11.14 5.17
N SER A 441 -7.93 11.24 5.38
CA SER A 441 -8.92 10.42 4.65
C SER A 441 -8.81 10.54 3.12
N PHE A 442 -8.40 11.71 2.59
CA PHE A 442 -8.28 11.91 1.15
C PHE A 442 -7.06 11.26 0.51
N THR A 443 -6.02 10.93 1.31
CA THR A 443 -4.85 10.17 0.83
C THR A 443 -4.94 8.69 1.18
N ASN A 444 -6.03 8.25 1.82
CA ASN A 444 -6.21 6.89 2.33
C ASN A 444 -5.98 5.80 1.29
N ALA A 445 -6.37 6.05 0.03
CA ALA A 445 -6.28 5.09 -1.08
C ALA A 445 -4.87 4.95 -1.70
N LEU A 446 -3.86 5.65 -1.16
CA LEU A 446 -2.51 5.56 -1.69
C LEU A 446 -1.84 4.24 -1.31
N GLY A 447 -1.34 3.52 -2.32
CA GLY A 447 -0.60 2.28 -2.15
C GLY A 447 0.90 2.41 -2.40
N LEU A 448 1.70 1.63 -1.68
CA LEU A 448 3.14 1.49 -1.87
C LEU A 448 3.61 0.08 -1.50
N VAL A 449 4.49 -0.52 -2.30
CA VAL A 449 5.22 -1.74 -1.91
C VAL A 449 6.70 -1.40 -1.74
N SER A 450 7.22 -1.44 -0.52
CA SER A 450 8.62 -1.08 -0.23
C SER A 450 9.64 -1.97 -0.95
N ALA A 451 10.79 -1.42 -1.33
CA ALA A 451 11.88 -2.16 -1.96
C ALA A 451 12.37 -3.33 -1.11
N GLU A 452 12.41 -3.17 0.21
CA GLU A 452 12.78 -4.25 1.13
C GLU A 452 11.88 -5.47 0.97
N GLN A 453 10.58 -5.28 0.77
CA GLN A 453 9.66 -6.40 0.59
C GLN A 453 9.90 -7.11 -0.75
N VAL A 454 10.12 -6.34 -1.81
CA VAL A 454 10.38 -6.87 -3.16
C VAL A 454 11.69 -7.64 -3.21
N LEU A 455 12.75 -7.10 -2.62
CA LEU A 455 14.06 -7.76 -2.57
C LEU A 455 13.97 -9.05 -1.76
N ALA A 456 13.32 -9.04 -0.60
CA ALA A 456 13.11 -10.25 0.21
C ALA A 456 12.36 -11.34 -0.57
N PHE A 457 11.31 -10.98 -1.33
CA PHE A 457 10.61 -11.93 -2.18
C PHE A 457 11.50 -12.45 -3.32
N GLU A 458 12.29 -11.59 -3.95
CA GLU A 458 13.21 -12.01 -5.01
C GLU A 458 14.25 -13.01 -4.51
N GLU A 459 14.84 -12.78 -3.33
CA GLU A 459 15.77 -13.70 -2.69
C GLU A 459 15.10 -15.06 -2.38
N VAL A 460 13.85 -15.06 -1.89
CA VAL A 460 13.07 -16.30 -1.70
C VAL A 460 12.82 -17.01 -3.03
N ALA A 461 12.40 -16.28 -4.07
CA ALA A 461 12.09 -16.86 -5.36
C ALA A 461 13.34 -17.42 -6.07
N GLU A 462 14.53 -16.89 -5.77
CA GLU A 462 15.82 -17.45 -6.21
C GLU A 462 16.13 -18.80 -5.54
N ALA A 463 15.73 -19.00 -4.28
CA ALA A 463 15.82 -20.30 -3.61
C ALA A 463 14.86 -21.35 -4.19
N PHE A 464 13.79 -20.93 -4.89
CA PHE A 464 12.83 -21.79 -5.57
C PHE A 464 12.72 -21.47 -7.07
N PRO A 465 13.79 -21.71 -7.85
CA PRO A 465 13.89 -21.23 -9.23
C PRO A 465 12.87 -21.86 -10.18
N ARG A 466 12.31 -23.02 -9.83
CA ARG A 466 11.31 -23.76 -10.61
C ARG A 466 9.87 -23.61 -10.08
N ALA A 467 9.67 -22.93 -8.96
CA ALA A 467 8.35 -22.71 -8.40
C ALA A 467 7.57 -21.66 -9.21
N CYS A 468 6.25 -21.76 -9.10
CA CYS A 468 5.32 -20.74 -9.52
C CYS A 468 4.77 -19.97 -8.30
N TRP A 469 4.28 -18.76 -8.51
CA TRP A 469 3.95 -17.83 -7.43
C TRP A 469 2.60 -17.14 -7.60
N LEU A 470 1.81 -17.10 -6.53
CA LEU A 470 0.76 -16.11 -6.37
C LEU A 470 1.34 -14.90 -5.65
N VAL A 471 1.29 -13.74 -6.32
CA VAL A 471 1.75 -12.47 -5.78
C VAL A 471 0.53 -11.70 -5.31
N VAL A 472 0.35 -11.58 -4.00
CA VAL A 472 -0.88 -11.08 -3.39
C VAL A 472 -0.62 -9.72 -2.76
N LEU A 473 -1.42 -8.71 -3.15
CA LEU A 473 -1.41 -7.35 -2.61
C LEU A 473 -2.83 -6.76 -2.66
N HIS A 474 -3.07 -5.60 -2.06
CA HIS A 474 -4.40 -4.98 -2.05
C HIS A 474 -4.58 -4.01 -3.22
N HIS A 475 -3.70 -3.00 -3.32
CA HIS A 475 -3.79 -1.95 -4.35
C HIS A 475 -3.43 -2.49 -5.74
N HIS A 476 -4.11 -1.99 -6.78
CA HIS A 476 -3.75 -2.32 -8.15
C HIS A 476 -2.39 -1.73 -8.52
N ALA A 477 -1.57 -2.51 -9.21
CA ALA A 477 -0.22 -2.07 -9.59
C ALA A 477 -0.19 -1.12 -10.80
N ILE A 478 -1.27 -1.08 -11.59
CA ILE A 478 -1.38 -0.21 -12.77
C ILE A 478 -2.85 0.04 -13.13
N GLU A 479 -3.15 1.24 -13.63
CA GLU A 479 -4.51 1.61 -14.03
C GLU A 479 -5.02 0.78 -15.22
N TYR A 480 -6.28 0.35 -15.13
CA TYR A 480 -6.87 -0.53 -16.11
C TYR A 480 -7.27 0.16 -17.42
N PRO A 481 -7.33 -0.62 -18.51
CA PRO A 481 -7.78 -0.12 -19.80
C PRO A 481 -9.30 0.11 -19.91
N LEU A 482 -10.04 0.25 -18.80
CA LEU A 482 -11.50 0.35 -18.78
C LEU A 482 -11.98 1.80 -18.77
N ALA A 483 -12.95 2.17 -19.59
CA ALA A 483 -13.51 3.52 -19.58
C ALA A 483 -14.07 3.88 -18.20
N VAL A 484 -13.70 5.06 -17.70
CA VAL A 484 -14.18 5.60 -16.42
C VAL A 484 -15.08 6.79 -16.65
N SER A 485 -16.02 7.02 -15.73
CA SER A 485 -16.95 8.14 -15.84
C SER A 485 -16.34 9.47 -15.39
N LYS A 486 -15.41 9.41 -14.43
CA LYS A 486 -14.71 10.57 -13.85
C LYS A 486 -13.21 10.36 -13.82
N LEU A 487 -12.45 11.42 -14.08
CA LEU A 487 -10.99 11.44 -13.99
C LEU A 487 -10.48 11.09 -12.58
N SER A 488 -11.24 11.48 -11.54
CA SER A 488 -10.94 11.19 -10.13
C SER A 488 -10.90 9.69 -9.82
N GLU A 489 -11.55 8.83 -10.62
CA GLU A 489 -11.53 7.37 -10.43
C GLU A 489 -10.16 6.75 -10.78
N ARG A 490 -9.24 7.52 -11.39
CA ARG A 490 -7.95 7.05 -11.91
C ARG A 490 -6.72 7.72 -11.29
N ILE A 491 -6.91 8.67 -10.39
CA ILE A 491 -5.81 9.43 -9.78
C ILE A 491 -5.68 9.00 -8.32
N GLY A 492 -4.49 8.54 -7.92
CA GLY A 492 -4.16 8.29 -6.51
C GLY A 492 -4.74 7.01 -5.91
N THR A 493 -5.14 6.03 -6.73
CA THR A 493 -5.68 4.73 -6.28
C THR A 493 -4.75 3.56 -6.65
N ALA A 494 -3.89 3.73 -7.65
CA ALA A 494 -2.87 2.73 -7.99
C ALA A 494 -1.67 2.83 -7.05
N LEU A 495 -0.84 1.79 -7.01
CA LEU A 495 0.47 1.86 -6.38
C LEU A 495 1.30 3.03 -6.91
N ILE A 496 1.78 3.88 -6.00
CA ILE A 496 2.70 5.00 -6.28
C ILE A 496 3.94 4.52 -7.03
N ASN A 497 4.45 3.34 -6.66
CA ASN A 497 5.61 2.72 -7.29
C ASN A 497 5.24 1.54 -8.21
N GLY A 498 3.99 1.51 -8.71
CA GLY A 498 3.43 0.40 -9.46
C GLY A 498 4.21 0.01 -10.72
N ASN A 499 4.67 1.00 -11.51
CA ASN A 499 5.52 0.74 -12.69
C ASN A 499 6.83 0.04 -12.29
N TRP A 500 7.52 0.57 -11.27
CA TRP A 500 8.75 -0.02 -10.76
C TRP A 500 8.50 -1.45 -10.25
N PHE A 501 7.44 -1.65 -9.47
CA PHE A 501 7.05 -2.95 -8.93
C PHE A 501 6.79 -3.97 -10.05
N LEU A 502 5.99 -3.63 -11.07
CA LEU A 502 5.71 -4.52 -12.19
C LEU A 502 6.96 -4.85 -13.00
N ARG A 503 7.87 -3.90 -13.20
CA ARG A 503 9.16 -4.16 -13.88
C ARG A 503 10.07 -5.09 -13.08
N ARG A 504 10.06 -5.01 -11.75
CA ARG A 504 10.76 -6.00 -10.89
C ARG A 504 10.13 -7.38 -11.00
N MET A 505 8.80 -7.44 -10.97
CA MET A 505 8.05 -8.69 -11.07
C MET A 505 8.10 -9.33 -12.46
N LYS A 506 8.39 -8.55 -13.52
CA LYS A 506 8.46 -9.03 -14.91
C LYS A 506 9.32 -10.29 -15.08
N ARG A 507 10.39 -10.43 -14.30
CA ARG A 507 11.27 -11.63 -14.35
C ARG A 507 10.53 -12.94 -14.03
N PHE A 508 9.39 -12.86 -13.37
CA PHE A 508 8.52 -13.99 -13.03
C PHE A 508 7.35 -14.15 -14.02
N ALA A 509 7.33 -13.40 -15.13
CA ALA A 509 6.32 -13.53 -16.17
C ALA A 509 6.22 -14.98 -16.66
N GLY A 510 5.00 -15.50 -16.71
CA GLY A 510 4.73 -16.91 -17.03
C GLY A 510 4.89 -17.90 -15.87
N ARG A 511 5.42 -17.47 -14.71
CA ARG A 511 5.48 -18.26 -13.46
C ARG A 511 4.77 -17.57 -12.29
N ALA A 512 4.23 -16.38 -12.47
CA ALA A 512 3.52 -15.65 -11.45
C ALA A 512 2.17 -15.09 -11.92
N VAL A 513 1.19 -15.07 -11.01
CA VAL A 513 -0.08 -14.35 -11.15
C VAL A 513 -0.18 -13.33 -10.03
N LEU A 514 -0.40 -12.07 -10.39
CA LEU A 514 -0.64 -10.97 -9.47
C LEU A 514 -2.13 -10.93 -9.11
N MET A 515 -2.48 -11.01 -7.83
CA MET A 515 -3.85 -11.04 -7.34
C MET A 515 -4.07 -9.89 -6.36
N HIS A 516 -5.07 -9.05 -6.60
CA HIS A 516 -5.36 -7.89 -5.75
C HIS A 516 -6.84 -7.46 -5.77
N GLY A 517 -7.17 -6.39 -5.01
CA GLY A 517 -8.51 -5.81 -4.92
C GLY A 517 -8.55 -4.29 -5.04
N HIS A 518 -9.09 -3.58 -4.05
CA HIS A 518 -9.16 -2.11 -3.89
C HIS A 518 -10.16 -1.40 -4.81
N ARG A 519 -10.43 -1.95 -6.00
CA ARG A 519 -11.30 -1.31 -7.00
C ARG A 519 -12.75 -1.73 -6.93
N HIS A 520 -13.08 -2.76 -6.15
CA HIS A 520 -14.42 -3.31 -5.95
C HIS A 520 -15.06 -3.94 -7.20
N PHE A 521 -14.39 -3.91 -8.35
CA PHE A 521 -14.81 -4.55 -9.59
C PHE A 521 -13.73 -5.47 -10.14
N ASP A 522 -14.16 -6.44 -10.96
CA ASP A 522 -13.27 -7.44 -11.50
C ASP A 522 -12.59 -7.02 -12.80
N TRP A 523 -11.33 -7.44 -12.93
CA TRP A 523 -10.55 -7.30 -14.15
C TRP A 523 -9.50 -8.40 -14.20
N ILE A 524 -9.38 -9.06 -15.36
CA ILE A 524 -8.31 -10.02 -15.61
C ILE A 524 -7.59 -9.60 -16.89
N GLY A 525 -6.28 -9.43 -16.78
CA GLY A 525 -5.48 -8.95 -17.88
C GLY A 525 -4.01 -9.27 -17.76
N ARG A 526 -3.24 -8.66 -18.65
CA ARG A 526 -1.78 -8.79 -18.69
C ARG A 526 -1.11 -7.45 -18.82
N CYS A 527 0.05 -7.32 -18.17
CA CYS A 527 0.95 -6.19 -18.29
C CYS A 527 2.39 -6.69 -18.10
N GLU A 528 3.33 -6.30 -18.97
CA GLU A 528 4.71 -6.84 -19.00
C GLU A 528 4.80 -8.39 -19.00
N GLY A 529 3.78 -9.07 -19.56
CA GLY A 529 3.70 -10.53 -19.58
C GLY A 529 3.26 -11.18 -18.27
N LEU A 530 3.07 -10.39 -17.20
CA LEU A 530 2.45 -10.84 -15.95
C LEU A 530 0.94 -10.89 -16.09
N LEU A 531 0.32 -11.95 -15.59
CA LEU A 531 -1.12 -12.04 -15.39
C LEU A 531 -1.50 -11.23 -14.15
N ILE A 532 -2.53 -10.40 -14.26
CA ILE A 532 -3.06 -9.59 -13.17
C ILE A 532 -4.55 -9.90 -13.04
N VAL A 533 -4.98 -10.18 -11.81
CA VAL A 533 -6.34 -10.56 -11.43
C VAL A 533 -6.80 -9.62 -10.32
N SER A 534 -7.87 -8.88 -10.60
CA SER A 534 -8.59 -8.03 -9.66
C SER A 534 -9.86 -8.74 -9.22
N ALA A 535 -10.05 -8.92 -7.92
CA ALA A 535 -11.31 -9.42 -7.39
C ALA A 535 -12.37 -8.30 -7.38
N PRO A 536 -13.64 -8.63 -7.68
CA PRO A 536 -14.75 -7.77 -7.29
C PRO A 536 -14.98 -7.88 -5.78
N SER A 537 -15.71 -6.94 -5.21
CA SER A 537 -16.20 -7.13 -3.85
C SER A 537 -17.39 -8.10 -3.84
N PRO A 538 -17.40 -9.13 -2.97
CA PRO A 538 -18.58 -9.96 -2.74
C PRO A 538 -19.61 -9.26 -1.84
N VAL A 539 -19.32 -8.04 -1.38
CA VAL A 539 -20.19 -7.29 -0.47
C VAL A 539 -20.63 -5.98 -1.11
N MET A 540 -19.69 -5.17 -1.59
CA MET A 540 -19.87 -3.81 -2.09
C MET A 540 -20.41 -3.74 -3.53
N GLY A 541 -20.63 -2.51 -4.00
CA GLY A 541 -20.98 -2.20 -5.39
C GLY A 541 -22.47 -2.15 -5.70
N VAL A 542 -23.31 -2.75 -4.85
CA VAL A 542 -24.78 -2.78 -5.00
C VAL A 542 -25.49 -2.77 -3.64
N THR A 543 -26.78 -2.42 -3.63
CA THR A 543 -27.66 -2.52 -2.46
C THR A 543 -27.94 -3.98 -2.06
N ASP A 544 -28.50 -4.18 -0.86
CA ASP A 544 -28.69 -5.52 -0.26
C ASP A 544 -29.54 -6.46 -1.13
N ASP A 545 -30.50 -5.93 -1.88
CA ASP A 545 -31.45 -6.65 -2.74
C ASP A 545 -30.85 -7.17 -4.06
N LEU A 546 -29.69 -6.66 -4.47
CA LEU A 546 -29.05 -7.02 -5.73
C LEU A 546 -27.94 -8.07 -5.52
N PRO A 547 -27.71 -8.96 -6.51
CA PRO A 547 -26.69 -9.98 -6.40
C PRO A 547 -25.28 -9.39 -6.51
N THR A 548 -24.33 -10.06 -5.86
CA THR A 548 -22.88 -9.83 -5.98
C THR A 548 -22.20 -11.13 -6.40
N ALA A 549 -20.88 -11.14 -6.54
CA ALA A 549 -20.17 -12.37 -6.88
C ALA A 549 -18.73 -12.38 -6.37
N PHE A 550 -18.14 -13.56 -6.35
CA PHE A 550 -16.71 -13.76 -6.21
C PHE A 550 -16.21 -14.82 -7.19
N TYR A 551 -14.89 -15.01 -7.26
CA TYR A 551 -14.28 -15.98 -8.17
C TYR A 551 -13.55 -17.10 -7.43
N VAL A 552 -13.70 -18.31 -7.98
CA VAL A 552 -12.81 -19.44 -7.72
C VAL A 552 -11.92 -19.62 -8.95
N HIS A 553 -10.64 -19.31 -8.80
CA HIS A 553 -9.64 -19.47 -9.84
C HIS A 553 -9.11 -20.90 -9.81
N THR A 554 -8.99 -21.50 -11.00
CA THR A 554 -8.27 -22.76 -11.16
C THR A 554 -6.93 -22.48 -11.82
N LEU A 555 -5.86 -22.86 -11.15
CA LEU A 555 -4.48 -22.71 -11.61
C LEU A 555 -3.91 -24.09 -11.92
N ALA A 556 -3.04 -24.16 -12.91
CA ALA A 556 -2.27 -25.36 -13.22
C ALA A 556 -0.83 -24.99 -13.56
N ILE A 557 0.11 -25.89 -13.30
CA ILE A 557 1.48 -25.75 -13.77
C ILE A 557 1.64 -26.74 -14.93
N SER A 558 1.99 -26.24 -16.12
CA SER A 558 2.23 -27.09 -17.28
C SER A 558 3.61 -27.76 -17.21
N ASP A 559 3.83 -28.77 -18.05
CA ASP A 559 5.08 -29.55 -18.08
C ASP A 559 6.33 -28.69 -18.37
N ASP A 560 6.15 -27.52 -18.99
CA ASP A 560 7.19 -26.51 -19.22
C ASP A 560 7.45 -25.59 -18.00
N GLY A 561 6.84 -25.89 -16.85
CA GLY A 561 7.00 -25.14 -15.60
C GLY A 561 6.29 -23.79 -15.58
N ARG A 562 5.33 -23.55 -16.47
CA ARG A 562 4.58 -22.27 -16.54
C ARG A 562 3.27 -22.35 -15.76
N LEU A 563 2.96 -21.26 -15.07
CA LEU A 563 1.68 -21.08 -14.38
C LEU A 563 0.60 -20.71 -15.42
N LYS A 564 -0.47 -21.48 -15.42
CA LYS A 564 -1.64 -21.35 -16.30
C LYS A 564 -2.85 -20.92 -15.49
N LEU A 565 -3.56 -19.92 -15.99
CA LEU A 565 -4.84 -19.48 -15.42
C LEU A 565 -5.98 -20.03 -16.27
N LEU A 566 -6.68 -21.04 -15.75
CA LEU A 566 -7.84 -21.62 -16.41
C LEU A 566 -9.06 -20.72 -16.21
N LYS A 567 -10.12 -20.97 -17.00
CA LYS A 567 -11.38 -20.23 -16.89
C LYS A 567 -11.90 -20.28 -15.45
N PRO A 568 -12.07 -19.13 -14.77
CA PRO A 568 -12.52 -19.10 -13.39
C PRO A 568 -14.01 -19.41 -13.29
N GLN A 569 -14.41 -19.92 -12.13
CA GLN A 569 -15.81 -20.07 -11.77
C GLN A 569 -16.28 -18.80 -11.08
N ARG A 570 -17.27 -18.11 -11.66
CA ARG A 570 -17.95 -16.99 -11.00
C ARG A 570 -19.06 -17.56 -10.13
N ILE A 571 -19.00 -17.31 -8.82
CA ILE A 571 -20.03 -17.71 -7.87
C ILE A 571 -20.88 -16.49 -7.57
N GLU A 572 -22.16 -16.56 -7.92
CA GLU A 572 -23.12 -15.51 -7.60
C GLU A 572 -23.59 -15.65 -6.14
N LEU A 573 -23.70 -14.51 -5.46
CA LEU A 573 -24.30 -14.38 -4.15
C LEU A 573 -25.63 -13.64 -4.30
N PRO A 574 -26.77 -14.27 -3.96
CA PRO A 574 -28.06 -13.63 -4.10
C PRO A 574 -28.21 -12.45 -3.14
N GLY A 575 -28.97 -11.45 -3.58
CA GLY A 575 -29.41 -10.35 -2.73
C GLY A 575 -30.44 -10.82 -1.67
N ASP A 576 -30.65 -10.01 -0.65
CA ASP A 576 -31.70 -10.25 0.34
C ASP A 576 -33.07 -9.97 -0.28
N SER A 577 -33.88 -11.02 -0.36
CA SER A 577 -35.32 -10.92 -0.61
C SER A 577 -35.96 -10.58 0.73
N GLY A 578 -36.07 -9.29 1.05
CA GLY A 578 -36.44 -8.78 2.38
C GLY A 578 -37.67 -9.40 3.03
#